data_AF-A0A968NPQ0-F1
#
_entry.id   AF-A0A968NPQ0-F1
#
_cell.length_a   1.000
_cell.length_b   1.000
_cell.length_c   1.000
_cell.angle_alpha   90.00
_cell.angle_beta   90.00
_cell.angle_gamma   90.00
#
_symmetry.space_group_name_H-M   'P 1'
#
loop_
_entity.id
_entity.type
_entity.pdbx_description
1 polymer ?
#
loop_
_entity_poly.entity_id
_entity_poly.type
_entity_poly.pdbx_seq_one_letter_code
_entity_poly.pdbx_strand_id
1 'polypeptide(L)'
;MLDGFGEEARRFAEIINHNGGQVALLRYGFRVSKSDVRYYEVHQPMGEVAEKVRLEVEGRQDPLAAVLTGVDDGWEVCLLKFMLDMAAASGGGNLQDFKDRGLI
;
A
#
# COMPACT_ATOMS: atom_id res chain seq x y z
N MET A 1 13.54 -4.38 -3.38
CA MET A 1 12.99 -3.46 -2.35
C MET A 1 11.64 -2.89 -2.79
N LEU A 2 11.34 -2.74 -4.09
CA LEU A 2 9.98 -2.50 -4.62
C LEU A 2 9.88 -3.19 -6.00
N ASP A 3 9.64 -4.49 -6.02
CA ASP A 3 9.66 -5.25 -7.27
C ASP A 3 8.31 -5.09 -7.99
N GLY A 4 8.34 -4.62 -9.24
CA GLY A 4 7.14 -4.36 -10.06
C GLY A 4 6.53 -2.95 -9.95
N PHE A 5 7.19 -2.02 -9.24
CA PHE A 5 6.81 -0.60 -9.18
C PHE A 5 7.67 0.27 -10.11
N GLY A 6 7.05 1.28 -10.71
CA GLY A 6 7.69 2.27 -11.58
C GLY A 6 8.52 3.33 -10.84
N GLU A 7 9.18 4.19 -11.61
CA GLU A 7 10.15 5.17 -11.12
C GLU A 7 9.55 6.17 -10.12
N GLU A 8 8.31 6.62 -10.31
CA GLU A 8 7.67 7.57 -9.39
C GLU A 8 7.47 6.99 -7.99
N ALA A 9 7.06 5.73 -7.89
CA ALA A 9 6.91 5.04 -6.62
C ALA A 9 8.26 4.83 -5.92
N ARG A 10 9.34 4.59 -6.69
CA ARG A 10 10.71 4.51 -6.15
C ARG A 10 11.18 5.85 -5.60
N ARG A 11 11.00 6.94 -6.34
CA ARG A 11 11.32 8.30 -5.86
C ARG A 11 10.53 8.67 -4.61
N PHE A 12 9.24 8.33 -4.57
CA PHE A 12 8.43 8.52 -3.39
C PHE A 12 8.97 7.76 -2.17
N ALA A 13 9.39 6.50 -2.36
CA ALA A 13 10.02 5.71 -1.31
C ALA A 13 11.34 6.33 -0.82
N GLU A 14 12.15 6.87 -1.73
CA GLU A 14 13.40 7.56 -1.40
C GLU A 14 13.16 8.83 -0.56
N ILE A 15 12.15 9.64 -0.93
CA ILE A 15 11.74 10.84 -0.19
C ILE A 15 11.28 10.46 1.21
N ILE A 16 10.47 9.41 1.33
CA ILE A 16 10.04 8.89 2.64
C ILE A 16 11.26 8.44 3.45
N ASN A 17 12.19 7.70 2.84
CA ASN A 17 13.41 7.20 3.48
C ASN A 17 14.31 8.31 4.02
N HIS A 18 14.32 9.49 3.41
CA HIS A 18 15.09 10.65 3.88
C HIS A 18 14.40 11.41 5.01
N ASN A 19 13.07 11.43 5.06
CA ASN A 19 12.29 12.23 6.02
C ASN A 19 12.04 11.57 7.39
N GLY A 20 12.69 10.43 7.67
CA GLY A 20 12.85 9.87 9.02
C GLY A 20 11.62 9.23 9.70
N GLY A 21 10.40 9.65 9.37
CA GLY A 21 9.18 9.27 10.12
C GLY A 21 8.62 7.87 9.83
N GLN A 22 8.55 7.45 8.57
CA GLN A 22 8.02 6.13 8.17
C GLN A 22 9.13 5.11 7.83
N VAL A 23 10.39 5.51 8.04
CA VAL A 23 11.58 4.80 7.53
C VAL A 23 11.95 3.58 8.37
N ALA A 24 11.55 3.55 9.64
CA ALA A 24 11.77 2.40 10.51
C ALA A 24 11.10 1.13 9.94
N LEU A 25 9.95 1.28 9.26
CA LEU A 25 9.18 0.17 8.70
C LEU A 25 9.82 -0.43 7.44
N LEU A 26 10.34 0.42 6.54
CA LEU A 26 11.04 0.01 5.33
C LEU A 26 12.43 -0.59 5.62
N ARG A 27 13.12 -0.13 6.67
CA ARG A 27 14.44 -0.66 7.08
C ARG A 27 14.39 -2.04 7.73
N TYR A 28 13.21 -2.53 8.14
CA TYR A 28 13.07 -3.79 8.91
C TYR A 28 12.83 -5.06 8.06
N GLY A 29 12.99 -4.98 6.73
CA GLY A 29 12.90 -6.15 5.85
C GLY A 29 11.54 -6.37 5.17
N PHE A 30 10.68 -5.34 5.14
CA PHE A 30 9.41 -5.41 4.41
C PHE A 30 9.68 -5.46 2.89
N ARG A 31 9.27 -6.55 2.23
CA ARG A 31 9.39 -6.70 0.78
C ARG A 31 8.00 -6.54 0.17
N VAL A 32 7.82 -5.44 -0.56
CA VAL A 32 6.62 -5.24 -1.36
C VAL A 32 6.90 -5.73 -2.79
N SER A 33 6.10 -6.68 -3.25
CA SER A 33 6.14 -7.18 -4.63
C SER A 33 4.77 -7.07 -5.26
N LYS A 34 4.69 -6.44 -6.43
CA LYS A 34 3.50 -6.44 -7.26
C LYS A 34 3.54 -7.68 -8.16
N SER A 35 2.88 -8.76 -7.75
CA SER A 35 2.74 -10.00 -8.54
C SER A 35 1.33 -10.15 -9.12
N ASP A 36 1.20 -10.90 -10.21
CA ASP A 36 -0.09 -11.26 -10.82
C ASP A 36 -1.00 -10.08 -11.22
N VAL A 37 -0.40 -9.02 -11.79
CA VAL A 37 -1.14 -7.85 -12.26
C VAL A 37 -1.99 -8.22 -13.46
N ARG A 38 -3.31 -8.01 -13.34
CA ARG A 38 -4.26 -8.16 -14.44
C ARG A 38 -4.89 -6.82 -14.76
N TYR A 39 -4.93 -6.47 -16.04
CA TYR A 39 -5.56 -5.26 -16.54
C TYR A 39 -6.83 -5.63 -17.28
N TYR A 40 -7.91 -4.92 -17.00
CA TYR A 40 -9.21 -5.08 -17.65
C TYR A 40 -9.68 -3.70 -18.11
N GLU A 41 -10.01 -3.56 -19.39
CA GLU A 41 -10.62 -2.36 -19.92
C GLU A 41 -12.15 -2.55 -19.95
N VAL A 42 -12.87 -1.63 -19.31
CA VAL A 42 -14.32 -1.70 -19.15
C VAL A 42 -14.95 -0.37 -19.55
N HIS A 43 -16.15 -0.44 -20.14
CA HIS A 43 -16.86 0.72 -20.69
C HIS A 43 -18.02 1.21 -19.78
N GLN A 44 -18.05 0.75 -18.53
CA GLN A 44 -19.11 1.08 -17.58
C GLN A 44 -18.70 2.25 -16.68
N PRO A 45 -19.68 2.97 -16.07
CA PRO A 45 -19.37 4.00 -15.08
C PRO A 45 -18.54 3.45 -13.91
N MET A 46 -17.56 4.23 -13.45
CA MET A 46 -16.63 3.83 -12.39
C MET A 46 -17.35 3.34 -11.11
N GLY A 47 -18.46 3.99 -10.73
CA GLY A 47 -19.25 3.59 -9.57
C GLY A 47 -19.86 2.18 -9.70
N GLU A 48 -20.36 1.83 -10.88
CA GLU A 48 -20.90 0.48 -11.13
C GLU A 48 -19.80 -0.59 -11.12
N VAL A 49 -18.63 -0.27 -11.69
CA VAL A 49 -17.49 -1.18 -11.69
C VAL A 49 -16.98 -1.42 -10.27
N ALA A 50 -16.83 -0.34 -9.48
CA ALA A 50 -16.40 -0.44 -8.09
C ALA A 50 -17.37 -1.26 -7.23
N GLU A 51 -18.68 -1.08 -7.42
CA GLU A 51 -19.72 -1.86 -6.74
C GLU A 51 -19.60 -3.35 -7.04
N LYS A 52 -19.51 -3.71 -8.33
CA LYS A 52 -19.36 -5.11 -8.77
C LYS A 52 -18.11 -5.77 -8.18
N VAL A 53 -16.97 -5.07 -8.26
CA VAL A 53 -15.69 -5.56 -7.72
C VAL A 53 -15.78 -5.73 -6.21
N ARG A 54 -16.42 -4.79 -5.49
CA ARG A 54 -16.62 -4.91 -4.05
C ARG A 54 -17.43 -6.14 -3.68
N LEU A 55 -18.59 -6.35 -4.33
CA LEU A 55 -19.44 -7.52 -4.09
C LEU A 55 -18.70 -8.84 -4.39
N GLU A 56 -17.89 -8.87 -5.46
CA GLU A 56 -17.07 -10.03 -5.79
C GLU A 56 -16.03 -10.32 -4.71
N VAL A 57 -15.33 -9.29 -4.21
CA VAL A 57 -14.32 -9.44 -3.16
C VAL A 57 -14.96 -9.84 -1.82
N GLU A 58 -16.08 -9.22 -1.44
CA GLU A 58 -16.84 -9.58 -0.23
C GLU A 58 -17.33 -11.04 -0.29
N GLY A 59 -17.77 -11.50 -1.46
CA GLY A 59 -18.20 -12.88 -1.68
C GLY A 59 -17.10 -13.94 -1.51
N ARG A 60 -15.82 -13.56 -1.65
CA ARG A 60 -14.67 -14.45 -1.44
C ARG A 60 -14.37 -14.69 0.05
N GLN A 61 -14.91 -13.85 0.94
CA GLN A 61 -14.69 -13.91 2.39
C GLN A 61 -13.20 -13.93 2.79
N ASP A 62 -12.35 -13.25 2.01
CA ASP A 62 -10.93 -13.14 2.29
C ASP A 62 -10.66 -11.90 3.16
N PRO A 63 -10.23 -12.06 4.44
CA PRO A 63 -9.97 -10.95 5.33
C PRO A 63 -8.75 -10.10 4.94
N LEU A 64 -7.94 -10.56 3.98
CA LEU A 64 -6.76 -9.85 3.47
C LEU A 64 -7.02 -9.14 2.14
N ALA A 65 -8.25 -9.17 1.63
CA ALA A 65 -8.61 -8.50 0.40
C ALA A 65 -9.10 -7.06 0.67
N ALA A 66 -8.70 -6.14 -0.21
CA ALA A 66 -9.15 -4.75 -0.19
C ALA A 66 -9.44 -4.27 -1.62
N VAL A 67 -10.44 -3.41 -1.77
CA VAL A 67 -10.76 -2.74 -3.04
C VAL A 67 -10.34 -1.28 -2.93
N LEU A 68 -9.48 -0.84 -3.84
CA LEU A 68 -9.03 0.54 -3.94
C LEU A 68 -9.52 1.15 -5.25
N THR A 69 -9.98 2.39 -5.18
CA THR A 69 -10.35 3.20 -6.35
C THR A 69 -9.44 4.42 -6.42
N GLY A 70 -9.05 4.80 -7.63
CA GLY A 70 -8.14 5.92 -7.85
C GLY A 70 -8.09 6.31 -9.32
N VAL A 71 -7.48 7.46 -9.58
CA VAL A 71 -7.14 7.90 -10.94
C VAL A 71 -5.85 7.21 -11.39
N ASP A 72 -5.64 7.11 -12.70
CA ASP A 72 -4.47 6.45 -13.28
C ASP A 72 -3.17 7.19 -12.95
N ASP A 73 -3.21 8.53 -12.99
CA ASP A 73 -2.08 9.38 -12.66
C ASP A 73 -1.64 9.19 -11.21
N GLY A 74 -0.40 8.71 -11.02
CA GLY A 74 0.17 8.48 -9.70
C GLY A 74 -0.40 7.26 -8.96
N TRP A 75 -1.14 6.38 -9.66
CA TRP A 75 -1.72 5.17 -9.07
C TRP A 75 -0.72 4.34 -8.27
N GLU A 76 0.48 4.13 -8.81
CA GLU A 76 1.52 3.33 -8.14
C GLU A 76 2.06 3.99 -6.87
N VAL A 77 2.08 5.32 -6.81
CA VAL A 77 2.47 6.08 -5.61
C VAL A 77 1.40 5.95 -4.53
N CYS A 78 0.12 6.07 -4.91
CA CYS A 78 -1.01 5.88 -4.02
C CYS A 78 -1.06 4.46 -3.43
N LEU A 79 -0.86 3.43 -4.27
CA LEU A 79 -0.76 2.05 -3.82
C LEU A 79 0.38 1.85 -2.81
N LEU A 80 1.56 2.38 -3.12
CA LEU A 80 2.70 2.27 -2.23
C LEU A 80 2.43 2.96 -0.88
N LYS A 81 1.86 4.17 -0.91
CA LYS A 81 1.49 4.89 0.30
C LYS A 81 0.46 4.11 1.13
N PHE A 82 -0.57 3.54 0.49
CA PHE A 82 -1.56 2.72 1.17
C PHE A 82 -0.92 1.54 1.90
N MET A 83 -0.03 0.79 1.23
CA MET A 83 0.64 -0.35 1.86
C MET A 83 1.51 0.08 3.05
N LEU A 84 2.22 1.21 2.93
CA LEU A 84 3.01 1.77 4.03
C LEU A 84 2.13 2.19 5.22
N ASP A 85 1.04 2.90 4.95
CA ASP A 85 0.11 3.36 5.98
C ASP A 85 -0.59 2.16 6.68
N MET A 86 -0.98 1.13 5.92
CA MET A 86 -1.52 -0.13 6.45
C MET A 86 -0.50 -0.86 7.33
N ALA A 87 0.74 -0.99 6.86
CA ALA A 87 1.79 -1.63 7.63
C ALA A 87 2.09 -0.84 8.92
N ALA A 88 2.09 0.49 8.88
CA ALA A 88 2.26 1.34 10.05
C ALA A 88 1.10 1.23 11.05
N ALA A 89 -0.15 1.17 10.56
CA ALA A 89 -1.35 1.02 11.39
C ALA A 89 -1.46 -0.38 12.02
N SER A 90 -1.06 -1.43 11.30
CA SER A 90 -1.06 -2.81 11.80
C SER A 90 0.02 -3.09 12.86
N GLY A 91 1.10 -2.30 12.89
CA GLY A 91 2.13 -2.34 13.93
C GLY A 91 1.77 -1.65 15.25
N GLY A 92 0.47 -1.37 15.47
CA GLY A 92 -0.10 -0.51 16.51
C GLY A 92 0.65 -0.43 17.84
N GLY A 93 0.80 0.79 18.37
CA GLY A 93 1.11 1.02 19.80
C GLY A 93 2.57 0.96 20.23
N ASN A 94 3.46 0.31 19.49
CA ASN A 94 4.81 0.04 20.01
C ASN A 94 5.88 1.10 19.72
N LEU A 95 5.66 2.06 18.80
CA LEU A 95 6.71 3.05 18.50
C LEU A 95 6.98 3.99 19.70
N GLN A 96 5.98 4.24 20.53
CA GLN A 96 6.11 4.98 21.79
C GLN A 96 6.87 4.12 22.84
N ASP A 97 6.48 2.84 22.98
CA ASP A 97 7.14 1.87 23.87
C ASP A 97 8.61 1.59 23.52
N PHE A 98 8.98 1.67 22.23
CA PHE A 98 10.36 1.49 21.79
C PHE A 98 11.25 2.71 22.13
N LYS A 99 10.70 3.92 22.18
CA LYS A 99 11.38 5.12 22.71
C LYS A 99 11.51 5.05 24.23
N ASP A 100 10.47 4.61 24.93
CA ASP A 100 10.47 4.48 26.40
C ASP A 100 11.42 3.38 26.90
N ARG A 101 11.79 2.43 26.03
CA ARG A 101 12.77 1.36 26.30
C ARG A 101 14.17 1.61 25.70
N GLY A 102 14.40 2.75 25.05
CA GLY A 102 15.73 3.17 24.58
C GLY A 102 16.33 2.30 23.47
N LEU A 103 15.50 1.72 22.60
CA LEU A 103 15.96 0.88 21.48
C LEU A 103 16.03 1.63 20.14
N ILE A 104 15.78 2.94 20.16
CA ILE A 104 16.16 3.94 19.14
C ILE A 104 16.47 5.28 19.82
#